data_AF-A0A9E6X474-F1
#
_entry.id   AF-A0A9E6X474-F1
#
_cell.length_a   1.000
_cell.length_b   1.000
_cell.length_c   1.000
_cell.angle_alpha   90.00
_cell.angle_beta   90.00
_cell.angle_gamma   90.00
#
_symmetry.space_group_name_H-M   'P 1'
#
loop_
_entity.id
_entity.type
_entity.pdbx_description
1 polymer ?
#
loop_
_entity_poly.entity_id
_entity_poly.type
_entity_poly.pdbx_seq_one_letter_code
_entity_poly.pdbx_strand_id
1 'polypeptide(L)'
;MVDGIPGSNEALFDLLGQSSWVLLPAVPARTVVAELAAEVLDDQFSWSENPHLGEGGRVLVLTSPMNGWMLLQGATETVGAVAAELSERRDVYRAMIDVRLPVMSWSFLEGGIPVRTVSLELGDDGDLVARTAGDPLPFERDGALDAGGPTGLDPFFYPVAILGEHGVTLDELERALDRPSVTVRIR
;
A
#
# COMPACT_ATOMS: atom_id res chain seq x y z
N MET A 1 -15.31 -9.27 21.85
CA MET A 1 -16.10 -8.22 21.16
C MET A 1 -15.09 -7.38 20.43
N VAL A 2 -15.11 -7.43 19.11
CA VAL A 2 -14.27 -6.56 18.29
C VAL A 2 -14.96 -5.20 18.35
N ASP A 3 -14.39 -4.29 19.13
CA ASP A 3 -14.86 -2.92 19.18
C ASP A 3 -14.85 -2.37 17.75
N GLY A 4 -16.02 -1.94 17.31
CA GLY A 4 -16.26 -1.48 15.95
C GLY A 4 -15.34 -0.34 15.60
N ILE A 5 -14.89 -0.32 14.35
CA ILE A 5 -14.12 0.78 13.75
C ILE A 5 -14.96 2.05 13.91
N PRO A 6 -14.63 2.99 14.81
CA PRO A 6 -15.36 4.24 14.94
C PRO A 6 -15.02 5.12 13.73
N GLY A 7 -15.86 6.09 13.40
CA GLY A 7 -15.78 6.93 12.19
C GLY A 7 -14.50 7.78 11.98
N SER A 8 -13.36 7.48 12.61
CA SER A 8 -12.04 8.04 12.29
C SER A 8 -11.36 7.37 11.09
N ASN A 9 -11.84 6.21 10.65
CA ASN A 9 -11.12 5.40 9.67
C ASN A 9 -11.60 5.59 8.23
N GLU A 10 -12.74 6.24 7.97
CA GLU A 10 -13.25 6.44 6.60
C GLU A 10 -12.21 7.07 5.67
N ALA A 11 -11.42 8.04 6.15
CA ALA A 11 -10.35 8.65 5.37
C ALA A 11 -9.24 7.67 4.98
N LEU A 12 -8.83 6.77 5.89
CA LEU A 12 -7.84 5.73 5.59
C LEU A 12 -8.40 4.64 4.71
N PHE A 13 -9.67 4.28 4.90
CA PHE A 13 -10.39 3.34 4.04
C PHE A 13 -10.52 3.89 2.62
N ASP A 14 -10.85 5.16 2.45
CA ASP A 14 -10.91 5.82 1.15
C ASP A 14 -9.51 5.91 0.51
N LEU A 15 -8.50 6.27 1.31
CA LEU A 15 -7.14 6.45 0.85
C LEU A 15 -6.46 5.14 0.44
N LEU A 16 -6.64 4.06 1.21
CA LEU A 16 -6.00 2.77 0.96
C LEU A 16 -6.87 1.83 0.14
N GLY A 17 -8.20 1.94 0.22
CA GLY A 17 -9.16 1.06 -0.45
C GLY A 17 -9.34 1.33 -1.94
N GLN A 18 -8.77 2.41 -2.47
CA GLN A 18 -8.82 2.78 -3.89
C GLN A 18 -7.45 3.22 -4.42
N SER A 19 -6.36 2.69 -3.85
CA SER A 19 -5.01 3.11 -4.23
C SER A 19 -4.07 1.95 -4.48
N SER A 20 -3.00 2.29 -5.21
CA SER A 20 -1.81 1.47 -5.32
C SER A 20 -0.70 2.09 -4.51
N TRP A 21 0.04 1.25 -3.81
CA TRP A 21 1.12 1.70 -2.94
C TRP A 21 2.23 0.67 -2.77
N VAL A 22 3.41 1.18 -2.40
CA VAL A 22 4.57 0.38 -1.98
C VAL A 22 4.83 0.68 -0.51
N LEU A 23 4.92 -0.37 0.30
CA LEU A 23 5.47 -0.32 1.65
C LEU A 23 6.95 -0.73 1.59
N LEU A 24 7.81 0.12 2.13
CA LEU A 24 9.26 -0.07 2.11
C LEU A 24 9.89 0.39 3.44
N PRO A 25 11.07 -0.15 3.80
CA PRO A 25 11.82 0.35 4.95
C PRO A 25 12.08 1.85 4.82
N ALA A 26 11.84 2.58 5.91
CA ALA A 26 11.97 4.03 5.94
C ALA A 26 13.42 4.45 5.69
N VAL A 27 13.59 5.33 4.70
CA VAL A 27 14.84 6.02 4.42
C VAL A 27 14.54 7.51 4.24
N PRO A 28 15.55 8.40 4.25
CA PRO A 28 15.32 9.79 3.86
C PRO A 28 14.69 9.88 2.47
N ALA A 29 13.67 10.73 2.28
CA ALA A 29 12.98 10.87 0.99
C ALA A 29 13.95 11.15 -0.17
N ARG A 30 15.00 11.96 0.07
CA ARG A 30 16.10 12.21 -0.90
C ARG A 30 16.78 10.94 -1.41
N THR A 31 16.83 9.88 -0.61
CA THR A 31 17.40 8.58 -1.01
C THR A 31 16.48 7.92 -2.03
N VAL A 32 15.17 7.86 -1.77
CA VAL A 32 14.20 7.31 -2.73
C VAL A 32 14.17 8.14 -4.02
N VAL A 33 14.21 9.47 -3.91
CA VAL A 33 14.30 10.38 -5.07
C VAL A 33 15.53 10.06 -5.93
N ALA A 34 16.70 9.88 -5.30
CA ALA A 34 17.92 9.58 -6.02
C ALA A 34 17.90 8.18 -6.66
N GLU A 35 17.33 7.19 -5.97
CA GLU A 35 17.20 5.83 -6.48
C GLU A 35 16.30 5.76 -7.71
N LEU A 36 15.19 6.50 -7.72
CA LEU A 36 14.24 6.56 -8.82
C LEU A 36 14.58 7.59 -9.89
N ALA A 37 15.74 8.25 -9.79
CA ALA A 37 16.12 9.39 -10.63
C ALA A 37 15.00 10.44 -10.78
N ALA A 38 14.25 10.67 -9.70
CA ALA A 38 13.05 11.49 -9.68
C ALA A 38 13.35 12.98 -9.38
N GLU A 39 12.36 13.82 -9.61
CA GLU A 39 12.35 15.23 -9.25
C GLU A 39 11.34 15.47 -8.12
N VAL A 40 11.70 16.26 -7.10
CA VAL A 40 10.77 16.68 -6.06
C VAL A 40 9.89 17.79 -6.62
N LEU A 41 8.57 17.60 -6.57
CA LEU A 41 7.58 18.59 -7.00
C LEU A 41 7.12 19.46 -5.83
N ASP A 42 6.87 18.85 -4.69
CA ASP A 42 6.34 19.48 -3.49
C ASP A 42 6.71 18.66 -2.25
N ASP A 43 6.84 19.30 -1.09
CA ASP A 43 7.11 18.65 0.21
C ASP A 43 6.33 19.28 1.38
N GLN A 44 5.31 20.09 1.08
CA GLN A 44 4.59 20.91 2.04
C GLN A 44 3.21 20.34 2.40
N PHE A 45 2.58 19.60 1.49
CA PHE A 45 1.25 19.03 1.75
C PHE A 45 1.29 17.90 2.77
N SER A 46 0.33 17.90 3.68
CA SER A 46 0.02 16.74 4.50
C SER A 46 -0.36 15.56 3.61
N TRP A 47 -0.17 14.34 4.10
CA TRP A 47 -0.47 13.15 3.30
C TRP A 47 -1.94 13.12 2.87
N SER A 48 -2.88 13.38 3.79
CA SER A 48 -4.32 13.35 3.49
C SER A 48 -4.81 14.45 2.53
N GLU A 49 -4.14 15.60 2.50
CA GLU A 49 -4.54 16.75 1.68
C GLU A 49 -3.65 16.92 0.43
N ASN A 50 -2.79 15.95 0.13
CA ASN A 50 -1.88 16.07 -1.00
C ASN A 50 -2.63 16.01 -2.34
N PRO A 51 -2.63 17.09 -3.15
CA PRO A 51 -3.43 17.17 -4.37
C PRO A 51 -2.93 16.23 -5.49
N HIS A 52 -1.74 15.65 -5.32
CA HIS A 52 -1.11 14.76 -6.28
C HIS A 52 -1.39 13.27 -5.99
N LEU A 53 -2.15 12.95 -4.93
CA LEU A 53 -2.56 11.58 -4.65
C LEU A 53 -3.37 10.99 -5.79
N GLY A 54 -2.91 9.86 -6.32
CA GLY A 54 -3.55 9.20 -7.46
C GLY A 54 -3.45 9.98 -8.78
N GLU A 55 -2.66 11.06 -8.83
CA GLU A 55 -2.36 11.72 -10.10
C GLU A 55 -1.65 10.72 -11.03
N GLY A 56 -2.18 10.57 -12.24
CA GLY A 56 -1.55 9.74 -13.26
C GLY A 56 -0.21 10.32 -13.72
N GLY A 57 0.54 9.53 -14.49
CA GLY A 57 1.71 10.06 -15.19
C GLY A 57 2.94 10.27 -14.30
N ARG A 58 3.47 9.16 -13.77
CA ARG A 58 4.80 9.09 -13.11
C ARG A 58 4.94 9.92 -11.84
N VAL A 59 3.83 10.38 -11.26
CA VAL A 59 3.80 11.10 -9.99
C VAL A 59 3.59 10.10 -8.85
N LEU A 60 4.30 10.33 -7.75
CA LEU A 60 4.24 9.53 -6.55
C LEU A 60 4.22 10.43 -5.31
N VAL A 61 3.53 9.98 -4.26
CA VAL A 61 3.50 10.63 -2.95
C VAL A 61 4.15 9.72 -1.94
N LEU A 62 5.21 10.20 -1.28
CA LEU A 62 5.92 9.49 -0.22
C LEU A 62 5.45 10.00 1.14
N THR A 63 5.05 9.09 2.01
CA THR A 63 4.66 9.45 3.38
C THR A 63 5.87 9.73 4.25
N SER A 64 5.65 10.43 5.36
CA SER A 64 6.58 10.39 6.49
C SER A 64 6.72 8.95 7.05
N PRO A 65 7.84 8.63 7.74
CA PRO A 65 8.00 7.32 8.37
C PRO A 65 6.95 7.01 9.45
N MET A 66 6.53 5.74 9.50
CA MET A 66 5.60 5.11 10.45
C MET A 66 6.24 3.80 10.93
N ASN A 67 6.58 3.68 12.21
CA ASN A 67 7.34 2.56 12.76
C ASN A 67 8.56 2.06 11.95
N GLY A 68 9.35 2.96 11.36
CA GLY A 68 10.51 2.56 10.54
C GLY A 68 10.15 2.07 9.13
N TRP A 69 8.90 2.25 8.70
CA TRP A 69 8.39 2.01 7.36
C TRP A 69 7.85 3.29 6.74
N MET A 70 7.69 3.33 5.42
CA MET A 70 7.00 4.42 4.74
C MET A 70 6.20 3.88 3.57
N LEU A 71 5.18 4.63 3.14
CA LEU A 71 4.38 4.33 1.97
C LEU A 71 4.79 5.24 0.80
N LEU A 72 4.74 4.68 -0.40
CA LEU A 72 4.85 5.39 -1.65
C LEU A 72 3.60 5.07 -2.46
N GLN A 73 2.74 6.07 -2.66
CA GLN A 73 1.45 5.93 -3.34
C GLN A 73 1.47 6.58 -4.71
N GLY A 74 0.69 6.05 -5.65
CA GLY A 74 0.51 6.63 -6.98
C GLY A 74 -0.36 5.78 -7.88
N ALA A 75 -0.37 6.10 -9.17
CA ALA A 75 -1.08 5.30 -10.16
C ALA A 75 -0.51 3.87 -10.25
N THR A 76 -1.39 2.88 -10.47
CA THR A 76 -1.07 1.45 -10.42
C THR A 76 0.13 1.06 -11.31
N GLU A 77 0.19 1.57 -12.53
CA GLU A 77 1.29 1.31 -13.47
C GLU A 77 2.61 1.92 -12.99
N THR A 78 2.56 3.10 -12.37
CA THR A 78 3.74 3.80 -11.84
C THR A 78 4.27 3.06 -10.62
N VAL A 79 3.39 2.72 -9.67
CA VAL A 79 3.71 1.92 -8.48
C VAL A 79 4.29 0.56 -8.86
N GLY A 80 3.73 -0.09 -9.88
CA GLY A 80 4.21 -1.37 -10.38
C GLY A 80 5.67 -1.34 -10.84
N ALA A 81 6.04 -0.34 -11.64
CA ALA A 81 7.41 -0.15 -12.12
C ALA A 81 8.39 0.20 -10.98
N VAL A 82 7.98 1.11 -10.10
CA VAL A 82 8.78 1.60 -8.98
C VAL A 82 9.05 0.52 -7.94
N ALA A 83 8.06 -0.32 -7.64
CA ALA A 83 8.24 -1.43 -6.73
C ALA A 83 9.37 -2.36 -7.19
N ALA A 84 9.43 -2.69 -8.48
CA ALA A 84 10.50 -3.53 -9.02
C ALA A 84 11.87 -2.87 -8.85
N GLU A 85 12.00 -1.59 -9.22
CA GLU A 85 13.27 -0.85 -9.12
C GLU A 85 13.76 -0.68 -7.67
N LEU A 86 12.86 -0.33 -6.75
CA LEU A 86 13.19 -0.24 -5.32
C LEU A 86 13.58 -1.62 -4.77
N SER A 87 12.90 -2.68 -5.23
CA SER A 87 13.12 -4.04 -4.74
C SER A 87 14.51 -4.60 -5.06
N GLU A 88 15.22 -4.02 -6.03
CA GLU A 88 16.63 -4.37 -6.31
C GLU A 88 17.57 -4.09 -5.13
N ARG A 89 17.18 -3.18 -4.23
CA ARG A 89 18.03 -2.67 -3.14
C ARG A 89 17.54 -3.04 -1.75
N ARG A 90 16.26 -3.36 -1.62
CA ARG A 90 15.59 -3.65 -0.34
C ARG A 90 14.31 -4.42 -0.60
N ASP A 91 13.86 -5.20 0.36
CA ASP A 91 12.59 -5.90 0.20
C ASP A 91 11.42 -4.90 0.30
N VAL A 92 10.41 -5.09 -0.55
CA VAL A 92 9.24 -4.20 -0.60
C VAL A 92 7.96 -4.98 -0.75
N TYR A 93 6.87 -4.42 -0.23
CA TYR A 93 5.52 -4.91 -0.48
C TYR A 93 4.83 -3.94 -1.40
N ARG A 94 4.29 -4.44 -2.51
CA ARG A 94 3.44 -3.68 -3.40
C ARG A 94 2.01 -4.14 -3.21
N ALA A 95 1.08 -3.20 -3.14
CA ALA A 95 -0.34 -3.49 -3.09
C ALA A 95 -1.13 -2.60 -4.05
N MET A 96 -2.28 -3.11 -4.47
CA MET A 96 -3.34 -2.38 -5.16
C MET A 96 -4.66 -2.87 -4.56
N ILE A 97 -5.53 -1.93 -4.21
CA ILE A 97 -6.89 -2.20 -3.76
C ILE A 97 -7.81 -1.29 -4.54
N ASP A 98 -8.89 -1.86 -5.07
CA ASP A 98 -10.05 -1.11 -5.57
C ASP A 98 -11.32 -1.78 -5.04
N VAL A 99 -11.92 -1.19 -4.02
CA VAL A 99 -13.16 -1.68 -3.41
C VAL A 99 -14.41 -1.39 -4.25
N ARG A 100 -14.34 -0.47 -5.23
CA ARG A 100 -15.48 -0.18 -6.13
C ARG A 100 -15.61 -1.26 -7.19
N LEU A 101 -14.49 -1.82 -7.62
CA LEU A 101 -14.39 -2.99 -8.46
C LEU A 101 -13.74 -4.11 -7.63
N PRO A 102 -14.44 -4.77 -6.68
CA PRO A 102 -13.85 -5.55 -5.59
C PRO A 102 -12.70 -6.44 -6.05
N VAL A 103 -11.50 -5.86 -6.02
CA VAL A 103 -10.25 -6.43 -6.50
C VAL A 103 -9.17 -5.94 -5.59
N MET A 104 -8.27 -6.84 -5.25
CA MET A 104 -7.00 -6.46 -4.67
C MET A 104 -5.90 -7.31 -5.29
N SER A 105 -4.69 -6.80 -5.19
CA SER A 105 -3.50 -7.62 -5.37
C SER A 105 -2.42 -7.11 -4.46
N TRP A 106 -1.60 -8.01 -3.96
CA TRP A 106 -0.33 -7.63 -3.36
C TRP A 106 0.76 -8.60 -3.76
N SER A 107 1.99 -8.13 -3.62
CA SER A 107 3.18 -8.90 -3.88
C SER A 107 4.30 -8.46 -2.98
N PHE A 108 5.07 -9.43 -2.49
CA PHE A 108 6.36 -9.19 -1.88
C PHE A 108 7.46 -9.40 -2.93
N LEU A 109 8.34 -8.41 -3.05
CA LEU A 109 9.41 -8.40 -4.04
C LEU A 109 10.77 -8.43 -3.35
N GLU A 110 11.63 -9.30 -3.86
CA GLU A 110 13.05 -9.41 -3.49
C GLU A 110 13.88 -9.33 -4.77
N GLY A 111 14.88 -8.44 -4.81
CA GLY A 111 15.83 -8.35 -5.92
C GLY A 111 15.20 -8.07 -7.28
N GLY A 112 14.14 -7.27 -7.35
CA GLY A 112 13.43 -6.96 -8.60
C GLY A 112 12.27 -7.89 -8.92
N ILE A 113 12.10 -9.00 -8.20
CA ILE A 113 11.25 -10.12 -8.60
C ILE A 113 10.17 -10.39 -7.54
N PRO A 114 8.89 -10.56 -7.93
CA PRO A 114 7.86 -11.03 -7.01
C PRO A 114 8.14 -12.47 -6.56
N VAL A 115 8.36 -12.68 -5.26
CA VAL A 115 8.57 -14.01 -4.68
C VAL A 115 7.31 -14.57 -4.02
N ARG A 116 6.36 -13.69 -3.68
CA ARG A 116 5.01 -14.02 -3.21
C ARG A 116 4.01 -13.08 -3.84
N THR A 117 2.92 -13.61 -4.39
CA THR A 117 1.80 -12.84 -4.93
C THR A 117 0.47 -13.40 -4.48
N VAL A 118 -0.48 -12.50 -4.26
CA VAL A 118 -1.88 -12.82 -4.00
C VAL A 118 -2.72 -11.84 -4.81
N SER A 119 -3.71 -12.33 -5.53
CA SER A 119 -4.79 -11.54 -6.09
C SER A 119 -6.14 -12.15 -5.72
N LEU A 120 -7.13 -11.28 -5.59
CA LEU A 120 -8.47 -11.58 -5.16
C LEU A 120 -9.37 -10.67 -5.96
N GLU A 121 -10.37 -11.24 -6.60
CA GLU A 121 -11.37 -10.51 -7.37
C GLU A 121 -12.73 -11.15 -7.15
N LEU A 122 -13.79 -10.36 -7.28
CA LEU A 122 -15.14 -10.89 -7.36
C LEU A 122 -15.40 -11.40 -8.78
N GLY A 123 -15.66 -12.70 -8.93
CA GLY A 123 -16.01 -13.32 -10.20
C GLY A 123 -17.44 -12.97 -10.65
N ASP A 124 -17.76 -13.29 -11.90
CA ASP A 124 -19.05 -12.96 -12.53
C ASP A 124 -20.25 -13.55 -11.77
N ASP A 125 -20.08 -14.70 -11.12
CA ASP A 125 -21.10 -15.39 -10.33
C ASP A 125 -21.22 -14.85 -8.89
N GLY A 126 -20.42 -13.84 -8.52
CA GLY A 126 -20.35 -13.29 -7.16
C GLY A 126 -19.46 -14.08 -6.20
N ASP A 127 -18.76 -15.09 -6.70
CA ASP A 127 -17.79 -15.86 -5.93
C ASP A 127 -16.43 -15.16 -5.87
N LEU A 128 -15.75 -15.24 -4.72
CA LEU A 128 -14.38 -14.75 -4.58
C LEU A 128 -13.39 -15.67 -5.30
N VAL A 129 -12.63 -15.11 -6.23
CA VAL A 129 -11.57 -15.81 -6.96
C VAL A 129 -10.22 -15.37 -6.41
N ALA A 130 -9.56 -16.27 -5.67
CA ALA A 130 -8.21 -16.06 -5.17
C ALA A 130 -7.17 -16.73 -6.09
N ARG A 131 -6.10 -16.01 -6.43
CA ARG A 131 -4.93 -16.55 -7.14
C ARG A 131 -3.68 -16.23 -6.33
N THR A 132 -2.87 -17.24 -6.05
CA THR A 132 -1.65 -17.09 -5.25
C THR A 132 -0.48 -17.76 -5.93
N ALA A 133 0.71 -17.17 -5.83
CA ALA A 133 1.96 -17.81 -6.26
C ALA A 133 3.08 -17.53 -5.25
N GLY A 134 4.04 -18.46 -5.14
CA GLY A 134 5.12 -18.39 -4.16
C GLY A 134 4.73 -18.89 -2.77
N ASP A 135 5.73 -19.07 -1.91
CA ASP A 135 5.55 -19.60 -0.56
C ASP A 135 4.92 -18.55 0.37
N PRO A 136 3.94 -18.93 1.21
CA PRO A 136 3.34 -18.00 2.17
C PRO A 136 4.38 -17.42 3.14
N LEU A 137 4.31 -16.11 3.35
CA LEU A 137 5.13 -15.42 4.34
C LEU A 137 4.73 -15.81 5.76
N PRO A 138 5.62 -15.66 6.76
CA PRO A 138 5.35 -16.09 8.14
C PRO A 138 4.02 -15.58 8.71
N PHE A 139 3.67 -14.32 8.45
CA PHE A 139 2.44 -13.68 8.94
C PHE A 139 1.15 -14.22 8.29
N GLU A 140 1.24 -14.89 7.14
CA GLU A 140 0.07 -15.46 6.45
C GLU A 140 -0.41 -16.76 7.12
N ARG A 141 0.44 -17.39 7.94
CA ARG A 141 0.20 -18.75 8.47
C ARG A 141 -0.92 -18.83 9.49
N ASP A 142 -1.31 -17.71 10.09
CA ASP A 142 -2.33 -17.65 11.14
C ASP A 142 -3.74 -17.30 10.61
N GLY A 143 -3.97 -17.40 9.29
CA GLY A 143 -5.32 -17.32 8.71
C GLY A 143 -5.84 -15.90 8.44
N ALA A 144 -4.94 -14.93 8.25
CA ALA A 144 -5.29 -13.52 8.07
C ALA A 144 -6.19 -13.23 6.83
N LEU A 145 -6.30 -14.15 5.87
CA LEU A 145 -7.16 -14.02 4.68
C LEU A 145 -8.64 -14.36 4.94
N ASP A 146 -8.95 -15.04 6.06
CA ASP A 146 -10.28 -15.59 6.34
C ASP A 146 -11.12 -14.74 7.32
N ALA A 147 -10.65 -13.54 7.68
CA ALA A 147 -11.36 -12.65 8.59
C ALA A 147 -12.60 -12.06 7.88
N GLY A 148 -13.78 -12.62 8.15
CA GLY A 148 -15.05 -12.15 7.60
C GLY A 148 -15.70 -11.08 8.47
N GLY A 149 -15.82 -9.86 7.93
CA GLY A 149 -16.57 -8.75 8.53
C GLY A 149 -17.97 -8.57 7.94
N PRO A 150 -18.76 -7.64 8.50
CA PRO A 150 -20.16 -7.45 8.15
C PRO A 150 -20.40 -6.98 6.70
N THR A 151 -19.37 -6.42 6.04
CA THR A 151 -19.45 -5.95 4.65
C THR A 151 -19.00 -6.98 3.63
N GLY A 152 -18.31 -8.04 4.06
CA GLY A 152 -17.63 -9.00 3.17
C GLY A 152 -16.45 -8.40 2.39
N LEU A 153 -16.06 -7.14 2.67
CA LEU A 153 -14.97 -6.45 1.98
C LEU A 153 -13.61 -6.65 2.66
N ASP A 154 -13.58 -7.15 3.89
CA ASP A 154 -12.38 -7.40 4.68
C ASP A 154 -11.26 -8.13 3.92
N PRO A 155 -11.55 -9.14 3.06
CA PRO A 155 -10.51 -9.78 2.26
C PRO A 155 -9.78 -8.83 1.30
N PHE A 156 -10.43 -7.76 0.84
CA PHE A 156 -9.82 -6.77 -0.06
C PHE A 156 -8.87 -5.81 0.68
N PHE A 157 -9.05 -5.66 1.99
CA PHE A 157 -8.16 -4.89 2.86
C PHE A 157 -7.00 -5.72 3.41
N TYR A 158 -6.85 -6.98 2.99
CA TYR A 158 -5.74 -7.82 3.39
C TYR A 158 -4.36 -7.16 3.29
N PRO A 159 -4.03 -6.37 2.25
CA PRO A 159 -2.74 -5.69 2.20
C PRO A 159 -2.51 -4.71 3.37
N VAL A 160 -3.57 -4.17 3.98
CA VAL A 160 -3.46 -3.33 5.20
C VAL A 160 -2.96 -4.16 6.40
N ALA A 161 -3.26 -5.46 6.45
CA ALA A 161 -2.73 -6.34 7.51
C ALA A 161 -1.19 -6.47 7.44
N ILE A 162 -0.59 -6.33 6.25
CA ILE A 162 0.86 -6.28 6.07
C ILE A 162 1.46 -5.11 6.85
N LEU A 163 0.78 -3.96 6.89
CA LEU A 163 1.20 -2.80 7.68
C LEU A 163 1.25 -3.15 9.16
N GLY A 164 0.20 -3.79 9.67
CA GLY A 164 0.08 -4.22 11.06
C GLY A 164 1.17 -5.22 11.49
N GLU A 165 1.53 -6.19 10.63
CA GLU A 165 2.64 -7.12 10.87
C GLU A 165 3.96 -6.38 11.07
N HIS A 166 4.17 -5.30 10.32
CA HIS A 166 5.35 -4.44 10.42
C HIS A 166 5.24 -3.38 11.52
N GLY A 167 4.24 -3.53 12.40
CA GLY A 167 3.99 -2.65 13.54
C GLY A 167 3.49 -1.27 13.16
N VAL A 168 3.09 -1.03 11.90
CA VAL A 168 2.41 0.19 11.47
C VAL A 168 0.96 0.10 11.95
N THR A 169 0.72 0.66 13.13
CA THR A 169 -0.59 0.61 13.79
C THR A 169 -1.59 1.59 13.17
N LEU A 170 -2.89 1.40 13.44
CA LEU A 170 -3.92 2.36 13.05
C LEU A 170 -3.62 3.77 13.57
N ASP A 171 -3.23 3.89 14.84
CA ASP A 171 -2.83 5.17 15.45
C ASP A 171 -1.64 5.82 14.73
N GLU A 172 -0.74 5.04 14.14
CA GLU A 172 0.37 5.58 13.35
C GLU A 172 -0.08 6.06 11.97
N LEU A 173 -0.98 5.32 11.33
CA LEU A 173 -1.58 5.72 10.06
C LEU A 173 -2.39 7.01 10.22
N GLU A 174 -3.24 7.08 11.25
CA GLU A 174 -4.01 8.28 11.60
C GLU A 174 -3.08 9.47 11.85
N ARG A 175 -2.02 9.29 12.65
CA ARG A 175 -1.01 10.34 12.87
C ARG A 175 -0.23 10.70 11.61
N ALA A 176 -0.12 9.80 10.63
CA ALA A 176 0.60 10.05 9.40
C ALA A 176 -0.20 10.88 8.40
N LEU A 177 -1.53 10.82 8.44
CA LEU A 177 -2.40 11.62 7.58
C LEU A 177 -2.05 13.11 7.64
N ASP A 178 -1.81 13.63 8.85
CA ASP A 178 -1.51 15.04 9.09
C ASP A 178 -0.03 15.40 8.92
N ARG A 179 0.84 14.41 8.66
CA ARG A 179 2.27 14.67 8.49
C ARG A 179 2.58 15.11 7.06
N PRO A 180 3.61 15.95 6.87
CA PRO A 180 4.10 16.27 5.54
C PRO A 180 4.45 15.01 4.74
N SER A 181 4.12 15.07 3.46
CA SER A 181 4.45 14.08 2.44
C SER A 181 5.33 14.72 1.38
N VAL A 182 6.09 13.91 0.65
CA VAL A 182 6.96 14.38 -0.44
C VAL A 182 6.41 13.88 -1.76
N THR A 183 6.03 14.81 -2.64
CA THR A 183 5.59 14.52 -4.00
C THR A 183 6.79 14.50 -4.94
N VAL A 184 6.91 13.43 -5.72
CA VAL A 184 7.99 13.26 -6.69
C VAL A 184 7.45 12.89 -8.07
N ARG A 185 8.23 13.19 -9.10
CA ARG A 185 7.97 12.79 -10.48
C ARG A 185 9.14 12.02 -11.07
N ILE A 186 8.87 10.84 -11.60
CA ILE A 186 9.85 9.98 -12.25
C ILE A 186 9.98 10.39 -13.73
N ARG A 187 11.18 10.25 -14.30
CA ARG A 187 11.52 10.65 -15.68
C ARG A 187 11.28 9.57 -16.72
#